data_AF-A0A6P2C3B6-F1
#
_entry.id   AF-A0A6P2C3B6-F1
#
_cell.length_a   1.000
_cell.length_b   1.000
_cell.length_c   1.000
_cell.angle_alpha   90.00
_cell.angle_beta   90.00
_cell.angle_gamma   90.00
#
_symmetry.space_group_name_H-M   'P 1'
#
loop_
_entity.id
_entity.type
_entity.pdbx_description
1 polymer ?
#
loop_
_entity_poly.entity_id
_entity_poly.type
_entity_poly.pdbx_seq_one_letter_code
_entity_poly.pdbx_strand_id
1 'polypeptide(L)'
;MAVIRTSSTTYEAADGSELPILKRRAYISWDEMEFGAPGINPKRPYGNSDVFADIAEILEVPDGEWMDAYEELSPDAEWRFLRLHVETAVVLQIGLATGEFRPGRYVRGNDRDRTWQRDEVQSF
;
A
#
# COMPACT_ATOMS: atom_id res chain seq x y z
N MET A 1 -10.41 16.88 2.36
CA MET A 1 -9.75 16.12 3.46
C MET A 1 -10.58 14.88 3.75
N ALA A 2 -10.14 13.72 3.27
CA ALA A 2 -10.74 12.44 3.68
C ALA A 2 -10.12 12.04 5.01
N VAL A 3 -10.95 11.91 6.05
CA VAL A 3 -10.54 11.42 7.37
C VAL A 3 -10.55 9.91 7.31
N ILE A 4 -9.37 9.30 7.16
CA ILE A 4 -9.23 7.85 7.15
C ILE A 4 -9.20 7.39 8.60
N ARG A 5 -10.27 6.72 9.05
CA ARG A 5 -10.32 6.08 10.36
C ARG A 5 -9.80 4.64 10.23
N THR A 6 -8.50 4.45 10.41
CA THR A 6 -7.92 3.10 10.56
C THR A 6 -8.00 2.66 12.02
N SER A 7 -8.92 1.76 12.34
CA SER A 7 -8.70 0.84 13.48
C SER A 7 -7.98 -0.40 12.96
N SER A 8 -7.37 -1.20 13.83
CA SER A 8 -6.67 -2.44 13.45
C SER A 8 -7.55 -3.47 12.71
N THR A 9 -8.85 -3.22 12.60
CA THR A 9 -9.87 -4.13 12.06
C THR A 9 -10.73 -3.51 10.95
N THR A 10 -10.53 -2.25 10.55
CA THR A 10 -11.31 -1.57 9.50
C THR A 10 -10.41 -0.78 8.56
N TYR A 11 -10.60 -0.94 7.25
CA TYR A 11 -9.92 -0.17 6.21
C TYR A 11 -10.93 0.39 5.20
N GLU A 12 -10.83 1.67 4.89
CA GLU A 12 -11.54 2.28 3.75
C GLU A 12 -10.61 2.34 2.56
N ALA A 13 -10.82 1.44 1.60
CA ALA A 13 -10.16 1.51 0.32
C ALA A 13 -10.77 2.67 -0.47
N ALA A 14 -10.12 3.84 -0.40
CA ALA A 14 -10.45 4.97 -1.24
C ALA A 14 -10.17 4.65 -2.72
N ASP A 15 -10.86 5.33 -3.63
CA ASP A 15 -10.63 5.26 -5.07
C ASP A 15 -9.34 5.96 -5.54
N GLY A 16 -8.53 6.45 -4.59
CA GLY A 16 -7.31 7.21 -4.85
C GLY A 16 -6.43 6.50 -5.88
N SER A 17 -5.99 7.24 -6.90
CA SER A 17 -5.25 6.72 -8.05
C SER A 17 -3.90 6.08 -7.68
N GLU A 18 -3.32 6.42 -6.53
CA GLU A 18 -1.93 6.08 -6.18
C GLU A 18 -1.74 4.60 -5.82
N LEU A 19 -2.52 4.05 -4.88
CA LEU A 19 -2.35 2.66 -4.41
C LEU A 19 -2.57 1.62 -5.54
N PRO A 20 -3.55 1.80 -6.45
CA PRO A 20 -3.66 0.95 -7.63
C PRO A 20 -2.45 0.98 -8.57
N ILE A 21 -1.74 2.10 -8.65
CA ILE A 21 -0.53 2.22 -9.48
C ILE A 21 0.64 1.51 -8.77
N LEU A 22 0.86 1.79 -7.49
CA LEU A 22 1.96 1.20 -6.71
C LEU A 22 1.91 -0.33 -6.68
N LYS A 23 0.74 -0.93 -6.47
CA LYS A 23 0.62 -2.40 -6.44
C LYS A 23 0.96 -3.07 -7.77
N ARG A 24 0.76 -2.38 -8.90
CA ARG A 24 1.09 -2.90 -10.24
C ARG A 24 2.60 -2.89 -10.52
N ARG A 25 3.37 -2.13 -9.73
CA ARG A 25 4.82 -2.02 -9.82
C ARG A 25 5.55 -2.90 -8.79
N ALA A 26 4.81 -3.71 -8.02
CA ALA A 26 5.41 -4.57 -7.01
C ALA A 26 6.41 -5.55 -7.64
N TYR A 27 7.63 -5.56 -7.12
CA TYR A 27 8.67 -6.49 -7.55
C TYR A 27 8.45 -7.85 -6.86
N ILE A 28 7.77 -8.74 -7.58
CA ILE A 28 7.47 -10.10 -7.12
C ILE A 28 8.60 -11.04 -7.53
N SER A 29 9.09 -11.80 -6.57
CA SER A 29 10.01 -12.91 -6.80
C SER A 29 9.54 -14.15 -6.05
N TRP A 30 10.07 -15.31 -6.46
CA TRP A 30 10.01 -16.49 -5.63
C TRP A 30 11.07 -16.34 -4.53
N ASP A 31 10.64 -16.22 -3.28
CA ASP A 31 11.52 -16.36 -2.13
C ASP A 31 11.75 -17.85 -1.90
N GLU A 32 12.99 -18.30 -1.78
CA GLU A 32 13.35 -19.71 -1.58
C GLU A 32 13.40 -20.11 -0.10
N MET A 33 13.13 -19.19 0.83
CA MET A 33 13.13 -19.47 2.27
C MET A 33 12.07 -20.53 2.65
N GLU A 34 12.46 -21.47 3.51
CA GLU A 34 11.66 -22.63 3.92
C GLU A 34 11.20 -23.51 2.74
N PHE A 35 9.92 -23.46 2.39
CA PHE A 35 9.33 -24.20 1.26
C PHE A 35 9.23 -23.34 0.00
N GLY A 36 9.67 -22.10 0.09
CA GLY A 36 9.50 -21.05 -0.89
C GLY A 36 8.07 -20.51 -0.98
N ALA A 37 7.97 -19.26 -1.42
CA ALA A 37 6.68 -18.59 -1.62
C ALA A 37 6.82 -17.40 -2.59
N PRO A 38 5.75 -17.02 -3.30
CA PRO A 38 5.71 -15.71 -3.95
C PRO A 38 5.77 -14.62 -2.88
N GLY A 39 6.73 -13.71 -3.01
CA GLY A 39 6.94 -12.60 -2.09
C GLY A 39 7.27 -11.31 -2.82
N ILE A 40 6.97 -10.18 -2.20
CA ILE A 40 7.51 -8.88 -2.62
C ILE A 40 8.92 -8.78 -2.04
N ASN A 41 9.89 -8.40 -2.87
CA ASN A 41 11.26 -8.22 -2.39
C ASN A 41 11.33 -7.08 -1.36
N PRO A 42 11.69 -7.35 -0.09
CA PRO A 42 11.64 -6.33 0.96
C PRO A 42 12.73 -5.26 0.80
N LYS A 43 13.82 -5.57 0.09
CA LYS A 43 14.87 -4.59 -0.23
C LYS A 43 14.49 -3.72 -1.40
N ARG A 44 13.67 -4.24 -2.33
CA ARG A 44 13.33 -3.58 -3.59
C ARG A 44 11.86 -3.75 -3.93
N PRO A 45 10.93 -3.26 -3.11
CA PRO A 45 9.50 -3.54 -3.27
C PRO A 45 8.92 -3.02 -4.59
N TYR A 46 9.56 -2.01 -5.19
CA TYR A 46 9.15 -1.40 -6.45
C TYR A 46 10.22 -1.48 -7.57
N GLY A 47 11.33 -2.19 -7.34
CA GLY A 47 12.38 -2.46 -8.33
C GLY A 47 13.78 -1.92 -7.95
N ASN A 48 13.86 -0.83 -7.20
CA ASN A 48 15.11 -0.28 -6.69
C ASN A 48 15.18 -0.32 -5.15
N SER A 49 16.36 -0.08 -4.57
CA SER A 49 16.53 -0.01 -3.11
C SER A 49 16.16 1.33 -2.49
N ASP A 50 15.88 2.34 -3.31
CA ASP A 50 15.36 3.63 -2.87
C ASP A 50 13.83 3.63 -3.01
N VAL A 51 13.15 3.24 -1.94
CA VAL A 51 11.70 3.06 -1.93
C VAL A 51 10.96 4.37 -2.16
N PHE A 52 11.48 5.49 -1.63
CA PHE A 52 10.82 6.79 -1.73
C PHE A 52 11.01 7.41 -3.11
N ALA A 53 12.21 7.28 -3.70
CA ALA A 53 12.43 7.68 -5.08
C ALA A 53 11.57 6.86 -6.05
N ASP A 54 11.45 5.53 -5.86
CA ASP A 54 10.58 4.70 -6.69
C ASP A 54 9.10 5.13 -6.56
N ILE A 55 8.61 5.43 -5.35
CA ILE A 55 7.23 5.91 -5.15
C ILE A 55 7.02 7.26 -5.88
N ALA A 56 7.96 8.19 -5.76
CA ALA A 56 7.90 9.48 -6.44
C ALA A 56 7.88 9.31 -7.96
N GLU A 57 8.76 8.47 -8.52
CA GLU A 57 8.81 8.17 -9.95
C GLU A 57 7.50 7.54 -10.44
N ILE A 58 7.01 6.52 -9.73
CA ILE A 58 5.80 5.78 -10.12
C ILE A 58 4.55 6.67 -10.12
N LEU A 59 4.49 7.61 -9.18
CA LEU A 59 3.38 8.56 -9.04
C LEU A 59 3.62 9.87 -9.80
N GLU A 60 4.73 9.99 -10.52
CA GLU A 60 5.12 11.17 -11.29
C GLU A 60 5.14 12.45 -10.41
N VAL A 61 5.62 12.34 -9.17
CA VAL A 61 5.74 13.47 -8.22
C VAL A 61 6.96 14.32 -8.58
N PRO A 62 6.81 15.64 -8.86
CA PRO A 62 7.94 16.51 -9.17
C PRO A 62 8.96 16.61 -8.02
N ASP A 63 10.26 16.66 -8.32
CA ASP A 63 11.34 16.70 -7.32
C ASP A 63 11.14 17.77 -6.25
N GLY A 64 10.71 18.97 -6.63
CA GLY A 64 10.43 20.06 -5.69
C GLY A 64 9.25 19.84 -4.74
N GLU A 65 8.46 18.78 -4.92
CA GLU A 65 7.36 18.40 -4.02
C GLU A 65 7.74 17.31 -3.02
N TRP A 66 8.85 16.60 -3.23
CA TRP A 66 9.28 15.52 -2.33
C TRP A 66 10.71 15.65 -1.79
N MET A 67 11.51 16.54 -2.39
CA MET A 67 12.84 16.90 -1.94
C MET A 67 12.82 18.32 -1.36
N ASP A 68 13.64 18.57 -0.34
CA ASP A 68 13.85 19.89 0.24
C ASP A 68 14.90 20.70 -0.55
N ALA A 69 15.25 21.88 -0.05
CA ALA A 69 16.21 22.77 -0.72
C ALA A 69 17.64 22.21 -0.80
N TYR A 70 17.95 21.15 -0.05
CA TYR A 70 19.24 20.46 -0.03
C TYR A 70 19.22 19.13 -0.79
N GLU A 71 18.17 18.88 -1.59
CA GLU A 71 17.96 17.63 -2.30
C GLU A 71 17.79 16.42 -1.34
N GLU A 72 17.33 16.66 -0.11
CA GLU A 72 17.00 15.61 0.86
C GLU A 72 15.49 15.34 0.89
N LEU A 73 15.08 14.13 1.28
CA LEU A 73 13.66 13.79 1.41
C LEU A 73 12.97 14.73 2.42
N SER A 74 11.91 15.41 1.97
CA SER A 74 11.16 16.29 2.86
C SER A 74 10.35 15.48 3.89
N PRO A 75 10.19 15.96 5.15
CA PRO A 75 9.41 15.24 6.16
C PRO A 75 7.96 14.95 5.74
N ASP A 76 7.32 15.89 5.03
CA ASP A 76 5.94 15.72 4.55
C ASP A 76 5.85 14.61 3.50
N ALA A 77 6.84 14.54 2.60
CA ALA A 77 6.91 13.48 1.60
C ALA A 77 7.26 12.13 2.22
N GLU A 78 8.17 12.08 3.19
CA GLU A 78 8.48 10.88 3.95
C GLU A 78 7.21 10.28 4.57
N TRP A 79 6.43 11.10 5.30
CA TRP A 79 5.18 10.65 5.90
C TRP A 79 4.17 10.17 4.86
N ARG A 80 4.00 10.89 3.75
CA ARG A 80 3.09 10.51 2.67
C ARG A 80 3.51 9.18 2.04
N PHE A 81 4.77 9.04 1.64
CA PHE A 81 5.26 7.87 0.93
C PHE A 81 5.32 6.64 1.85
N LEU A 82 5.72 6.80 3.10
CA LEU A 82 5.67 5.72 4.09
C LEU A 82 4.22 5.23 4.30
N ARG A 83 3.26 6.16 4.41
CA ARG A 83 1.85 5.79 4.53
C ARG A 83 1.38 4.99 3.31
N LEU A 84 1.67 5.44 2.09
CA LEU A 84 1.31 4.72 0.85
C LEU A 84 1.97 3.34 0.78
N HIS A 85 3.22 3.22 1.21
CA HIS A 85 3.95 1.96 1.26
C HIS A 85 3.27 0.97 2.22
N VAL A 86 2.93 1.41 3.42
CA VAL A 86 2.22 0.60 4.42
C VAL A 86 0.81 0.22 3.96
N GLU A 87 0.07 1.17 3.37
CA GLU A 87 -1.29 0.92 2.86
C GLU A 87 -1.30 -0.05 1.69
N THR A 88 -0.23 -0.10 0.88
CA THR A 88 -0.07 -1.10 -0.19
C THR A 88 -0.14 -2.52 0.38
N ALA A 89 0.46 -2.78 1.55
CA ALA A 89 0.37 -4.09 2.20
C ALA A 89 -1.08 -4.45 2.56
N VAL A 90 -1.86 -3.51 3.07
CA VAL A 90 -3.28 -3.71 3.43
C VAL A 90 -4.11 -3.99 2.17
N VAL A 91 -3.91 -3.20 1.11
CA VAL A 91 -4.60 -3.39 -0.17
C VAL A 91 -4.31 -4.76 -0.78
N LEU A 92 -3.07 -5.22 -0.72
CA LEU A 92 -2.69 -6.55 -1.20
C LEU A 92 -3.32 -7.66 -0.37
N GLN A 93 -3.36 -7.53 0.95
CA GLN A 93 -4.05 -8.50 1.82
C GLN A 93 -5.54 -8.59 1.48
N ILE A 94 -6.22 -7.46 1.27
CA ILE A 94 -7.62 -7.43 0.84
C ILE A 94 -7.77 -8.13 -0.50
N GLY A 95 -7.01 -7.73 -1.52
CA GLY A 95 -7.15 -8.30 -2.87
C GLY A 95 -6.87 -9.81 -2.93
N LEU A 96 -5.90 -10.30 -2.15
CA LEU A 96 -5.61 -11.73 -2.05
C LEU A 96 -6.70 -12.50 -1.27
N ALA A 97 -7.33 -11.88 -0.27
CA ALA A 97 -8.39 -12.51 0.52
C ALA A 97 -9.74 -12.54 -0.22
N THR A 98 -10.06 -11.49 -0.97
CA THR A 98 -11.37 -11.32 -1.64
C THR A 98 -11.34 -11.72 -3.11
N GLY A 99 -10.16 -11.82 -3.72
CA GLY A 99 -9.98 -12.03 -5.16
C GLY A 99 -10.25 -10.79 -6.01
N GLU A 100 -10.48 -9.62 -5.39
CA GLU A 100 -10.81 -8.38 -6.10
C GLU A 100 -10.18 -7.13 -5.48
N PHE A 101 -9.82 -6.16 -6.33
CA PHE A 101 -9.39 -4.84 -5.90
C PHE A 101 -10.50 -3.82 -6.13
N ARG A 102 -11.51 -3.82 -5.25
CA ARG A 102 -12.63 -2.88 -5.32
C ARG A 102 -12.59 -1.85 -4.19
N PRO A 103 -12.86 -0.56 -4.47
CA PRO A 103 -13.08 0.43 -3.42
C PRO A 103 -14.21 0.02 -2.48
N GLY A 104 -14.12 0.46 -1.22
CA GLY A 104 -15.11 0.18 -0.19
C GLY A 104 -14.52 -0.06 1.18
N ARG A 105 -15.41 -0.33 2.14
CA ARG A 105 -15.04 -0.65 3.51
C ARG A 105 -14.76 -2.14 3.64
N TYR A 106 -13.65 -2.49 4.27
CA TYR A 106 -13.28 -3.86 4.58
C TYR A 106 -13.02 -4.02 6.07
N VAL A 107 -13.39 -5.18 6.59
CA VAL A 107 -13.20 -5.56 7.99
C VAL A 107 -12.45 -6.87 8.10
N ARG A 108 -11.69 -7.05 9.19
CA ARG A 108 -11.06 -8.33 9.55
C ARG A 108 -11.32 -8.65 11.01
N GLY A 109 -11.45 -9.94 11.32
CA GLY A 109 -11.83 -10.41 12.66
C GLY A 109 -10.81 -10.06 13.76
N ASN A 110 -9.52 -10.12 13.46
CA ASN A 110 -8.43 -9.63 14.31
C ASN A 110 -7.17 -9.33 13.48
N ASP A 111 -6.10 -8.88 14.13
CA ASP A 111 -4.82 -8.49 13.51
C ASP A 111 -4.00 -9.66 12.96
N ARG A 112 -4.24 -10.88 13.45
CA ARG A 112 -3.60 -12.13 13.00
C ARG A 112 -4.40 -12.85 11.92
N ASP A 113 -5.69 -12.55 11.82
CA ASP A 113 -6.60 -13.13 10.86
C ASP A 113 -6.43 -12.44 9.50
N ARG A 114 -6.01 -13.22 8.50
CA ARG A 114 -5.84 -12.74 7.12
C ARG A 114 -7.16 -12.72 6.35
N THR A 115 -8.29 -13.00 7.00
CA THR A 115 -9.62 -12.97 6.39
C THR A 115 -10.19 -11.55 6.36
N TRP A 116 -9.82 -10.79 5.33
CA TRP A 116 -10.53 -9.56 4.99
C TRP A 116 -11.87 -9.89 4.34
N GLN A 117 -12.92 -9.18 4.75
CA GLN A 117 -14.25 -9.27 4.16
C GLN A 117 -14.77 -7.86 3.86
N ARG A 118 -15.52 -7.73 2.77
CA ARG A 118 -16.16 -6.46 2.44
C ARG A 118 -17.30 -6.23 3.43
N ASP A 119 -17.32 -5.05 4.03
CA ASP A 119 -18.41 -4.64 4.91
C ASP A 119 -19.57 -4.17 4.03
N GLU A 120 -20.41 -5.12 3.65
CA GLU A 120 -21.70 -4.83 3.04
C GLU A 120 -22.60 -4.25 4.12
N VAL A 121 -22.56 -2.92 4.30
CA VAL A 121 -23.57 -2.23 5.08
C VAL A 121 -24.92 -2.62 4.48
N GLN A 122 -25.69 -3.45 5.19
CA GLN A 122 -27.09 -3.72 4.83
C GLN A 122 -27.78 -2.38 4.70
N SER A 123 -28.15 -2.03 3.48
CA SER A 123 -29.00 -0.88 3.22
C SER A 123 -30.35 -1.18 3.89
N PHE A 124 -30.68 -0.43 4.94
CA PHE A 124 -32.02 -0.41 5.52
C PHE A 124 -32.94 0.45 4.67
#